data_AF-A0A0E3BI34-F1
#
_entry.id   AF-A0A0E3BI34-F1
#
_cell.length_a   1.000
_cell.length_b   1.000
_cell.length_c   1.000
_cell.angle_alpha   90.00
_cell.angle_beta   90.00
_cell.angle_gamma   90.00
#
_symmetry.space_group_name_H-M   'P 1'
#
loop_
_entity.id
_entity.type
_entity.pdbx_description
1 polymer ?
#
loop_
_entity_poly.entity_id
_entity_poly.type
_entity_poly.pdbx_seq_one_letter_code
_entity_poly.pdbx_strand_id
1 'polypeptide(L)'
;MAAVQGPNLGVNYGWTARESGWNTGMDANLKLLDAVLQLSAKSRTLAAPPTTPANGDRYIVAPSPTGAWTGKAGQIAARVEGAWSFHAPKIGWTCFIEDEGVLSAYKATGWSPGLAL
;
A
#
# COMPACT_ATOMS: atom_id res chain seq x y z
N MET A 1 -26.22 -0.85 -6.28
CA MET A 1 -25.18 0.20 -6.30
C MET A 1 -24.01 -0.31 -7.11
N ALA A 2 -23.31 0.58 -7.82
CA ALA A 2 -22.10 0.20 -8.56
C ALA A 2 -20.95 -0.01 -7.58
N ALA A 3 -20.07 -0.98 -7.89
CA ALA A 3 -18.82 -1.15 -7.16
C ALA A 3 -17.89 0.04 -7.39
N VAL A 4 -17.05 0.33 -6.41
CA VAL A 4 -15.92 1.25 -6.55
C VAL A 4 -14.71 0.45 -7.03
N GLN A 5 -13.89 1.05 -7.91
CA GLN A 5 -12.66 0.41 -8.37
C GLN A 5 -11.45 0.81 -7.51
N GLY A 6 -10.60 -0.17 -7.23
CA GLY A 6 -9.28 0.00 -6.63
C GLY A 6 -8.39 0.85 -7.53
N PRO A 7 -7.61 1.79 -6.96
CA PRO A 7 -6.79 2.70 -7.76
C PRO A 7 -5.55 2.03 -8.38
N ASN A 8 -5.16 0.83 -7.95
CA ASN A 8 -3.95 0.17 -8.44
C ASN A 8 -4.23 -0.90 -9.50
N LEU A 9 -5.07 -1.89 -9.20
CA LEU A 9 -5.38 -3.01 -10.09
C LEU A 9 -6.79 -2.91 -10.69
N GLY A 10 -7.59 -1.93 -10.28
CA GLY A 10 -8.97 -1.78 -10.74
C GLY A 10 -9.92 -2.83 -10.14
N VAL A 11 -9.54 -3.46 -9.02
CA VAL A 11 -10.39 -4.47 -8.37
C VAL A 11 -11.64 -3.80 -7.83
N ASN A 12 -12.81 -4.33 -8.19
CA ASN A 12 -14.08 -3.83 -7.68
C ASN A 12 -14.22 -4.15 -6.19
N TYR A 13 -14.75 -3.23 -5.38
CA TYR A 13 -15.14 -3.41 -3.97
C TYR A 13 -16.32 -2.50 -3.61
N GLY A 14 -16.87 -2.60 -2.39
CA GLY A 14 -17.86 -1.65 -1.87
C GLY A 14 -19.29 -1.93 -2.30
N TRP A 15 -19.66 -3.20 -2.50
CA TRP A 15 -21.03 -3.57 -2.85
C TRP A 15 -21.97 -3.46 -1.63
N THR A 16 -23.18 -2.96 -1.87
CA THR A 16 -24.17 -2.71 -0.81
C THR A 16 -25.45 -3.54 -0.94
N ALA A 17 -25.68 -4.22 -2.06
CA ALA A 17 -26.93 -4.92 -2.30
C ALA A 17 -26.85 -6.37 -1.82
N ARG A 18 -27.64 -6.71 -0.79
CA ARG A 18 -27.85 -8.10 -0.29
C ARG A 18 -26.62 -8.76 0.38
N GLU A 19 -25.57 -8.00 0.66
CA GLU A 19 -24.34 -8.48 1.31
C GLU A 19 -24.29 -7.97 2.76
N SER A 20 -24.98 -8.65 3.67
CA SER A 20 -24.98 -8.29 5.09
C SER A 20 -24.02 -9.20 5.87
N GLY A 21 -23.09 -8.58 6.62
CA GLY A 21 -22.24 -9.25 7.61
C GLY A 21 -20.84 -9.66 7.15
N TRP A 22 -20.60 -9.79 5.83
CA TRP A 22 -19.28 -10.18 5.29
C TRP A 22 -18.64 -9.11 4.38
N ASN A 23 -19.42 -8.17 3.86
CA ASN A 23 -18.98 -7.17 2.88
C ASN A 23 -17.81 -6.32 3.39
N THR A 24 -17.87 -5.83 4.63
CA THR A 24 -16.78 -5.01 5.21
C THR A 24 -15.43 -5.74 5.23
N GLY A 25 -15.44 -7.03 5.59
CA GLY A 25 -14.22 -7.84 5.60
C GLY A 25 -13.71 -8.14 4.20
N MET A 26 -14.61 -8.40 3.26
CA MET A 26 -14.26 -8.62 1.85
C MET A 26 -13.67 -7.35 1.23
N ASP A 27 -14.28 -6.19 1.47
CA ASP A 27 -13.78 -4.90 0.99
C ASP A 27 -12.36 -4.62 1.51
N ALA A 28 -12.10 -4.90 2.79
CA ALA A 28 -10.77 -4.76 3.36
C ALA A 28 -9.74 -5.69 2.69
N ASN A 29 -10.13 -6.94 2.40
CA ASN A 29 -9.27 -7.90 1.71
C ASN A 29 -8.98 -7.47 0.26
N LEU A 30 -9.99 -6.98 -0.46
CA LEU A 30 -9.85 -6.54 -1.84
C LEU A 30 -8.98 -5.28 -1.94
N LYS A 31 -9.15 -4.30 -1.04
CA LYS A 31 -8.27 -3.13 -0.93
C LYS A 31 -6.81 -3.53 -0.64
N LEU A 32 -6.61 -4.54 0.22
CA LEU A 32 -5.28 -5.07 0.51
C LEU A 32 -4.65 -5.73 -0.73
N LEU A 33 -5.41 -6.53 -1.46
CA LEU A 33 -4.93 -7.18 -2.69
C LEU A 33 -4.60 -6.16 -3.78
N ASP A 34 -5.45 -5.16 -3.96
CA ASP A 34 -5.23 -4.03 -4.88
C ASP A 34 -3.91 -3.32 -4.59
N ALA A 35 -3.61 -3.05 -3.31
CA ALA A 35 -2.40 -2.36 -2.91
C ALA A 35 -1.11 -3.19 -3.09
N VAL A 36 -1.15 -4.51 -2.82
CA VAL A 36 0.04 -5.35 -2.61
C VAL A 36 0.41 -6.27 -3.78
N LEU A 37 -0.53 -6.78 -4.57
CA LEU A 37 -0.24 -7.87 -5.53
C LEU A 37 0.71 -7.47 -6.68
N GLN A 38 0.75 -6.19 -7.04
CA GLN A 38 1.76 -5.60 -7.92
C GLN A 38 2.31 -4.33 -7.27
N LEU A 39 2.99 -4.53 -6.14
CA LEU A 39 3.45 -3.45 -5.29
C LEU A 39 4.51 -2.58 -6.00
N SER A 40 4.15 -1.33 -6.24
CA SER A 40 5.06 -0.27 -6.72
C SER A 40 4.95 0.89 -5.75
N ALA A 41 6.04 1.18 -5.04
CA ALA A 41 6.11 2.26 -4.08
C ALA A 41 6.86 3.44 -4.70
N LYS A 42 6.30 4.64 -4.57
CA LYS A 42 6.90 5.88 -5.05
C LYS A 42 8.23 6.19 -4.37
N SER A 43 8.33 5.85 -3.08
CA SER A 43 9.55 6.02 -2.31
C SER A 43 9.54 5.15 -1.05
N ARG A 44 10.73 4.88 -0.52
CA ARG A 44 10.96 4.21 0.76
C ARG A 44 11.70 5.03 1.81
N THR A 45 12.01 6.29 1.51
CA THR A 45 12.83 7.16 2.37
C THR A 45 12.02 8.28 3.04
N LEU A 46 10.73 8.42 2.70
CA LEU A 46 9.86 9.44 3.27
C LEU A 46 9.40 9.07 4.69
N ALA A 47 9.60 10.01 5.61
CA ALA A 47 9.12 9.92 6.99
C ALA A 47 7.71 10.50 7.18
N ALA A 48 7.33 11.47 6.35
CA ALA A 48 6.02 12.11 6.38
C ALA A 48 5.24 11.81 5.09
N PRO A 49 3.90 11.72 5.15
CA PRO A 49 3.10 11.66 3.95
C PRO A 49 3.34 12.92 3.08
N PRO A 50 3.33 12.79 1.74
CA PRO A 50 3.29 13.94 0.85
C PRO A 50 2.10 14.86 1.17
N THR A 51 2.22 16.15 0.84
CA THR A 51 1.15 17.14 1.05
C THR A 51 -0.05 16.91 0.13
N THR A 52 0.18 16.35 -1.06
CA THR A 52 -0.86 16.08 -2.07
C THR A 52 -0.81 14.62 -2.57
N PRO A 53 -1.12 13.63 -1.72
CA PRO A 53 -1.09 12.22 -2.11
C PRO A 53 -2.32 11.86 -2.95
N ALA A 54 -2.12 11.16 -4.06
CA ALA A 54 -3.20 10.66 -4.91
C ALA A 54 -3.63 9.25 -4.47
N ASN A 55 -4.89 8.88 -4.71
CA ASN A 55 -5.32 7.49 -4.52
C ASN A 55 -4.50 6.57 -5.44
N GLY A 56 -4.05 5.43 -4.90
CA GLY A 56 -3.13 4.50 -5.55
C GLY A 56 -1.66 4.75 -5.22
N ASP A 57 -1.33 5.91 -4.62
CA ASP A 57 0.02 6.17 -4.14
C ASP A 57 0.39 5.19 -3.04
N ARG A 58 1.58 4.59 -3.18
CA ARG A 58 2.12 3.64 -2.21
C ARG A 58 3.53 4.08 -1.81
N TYR A 59 3.85 3.92 -0.54
CA TYR A 59 5.13 4.27 0.04
C TYR A 59 5.56 3.20 1.04
N ILE A 60 6.87 3.05 1.23
CA ILE A 60 7.41 2.33 2.38
C ILE A 60 7.77 3.39 3.42
N VAL A 61 7.14 3.31 4.59
CA VAL A 61 7.30 4.31 5.64
C VAL A 61 8.71 4.24 6.23
N ALA A 62 9.44 5.36 6.23
CA ALA A 62 10.80 5.41 6.76
C ALA A 62 10.87 5.14 8.28
N PRO A 63 12.06 4.84 8.84
CA PRO A 63 12.22 4.43 10.24
C PRO A 63 11.74 5.43 11.31
N SER A 64 11.67 6.73 10.99
CA SER A 64 11.27 7.78 11.93
C SER A 64 10.02 8.52 11.44
N PRO A 65 8.85 7.87 11.39
CA PRO A 65 7.70 8.43 10.73
C PRO A 65 7.02 9.53 11.54
N THR A 66 6.40 10.47 10.83
CA THR A 66 5.71 11.63 11.42
C THR A 66 4.32 11.82 10.81
N GLY A 67 3.53 12.71 11.40
CA GLY A 67 2.18 13.01 10.94
C GLY A 67 1.29 11.76 10.93
N ALA A 68 0.54 11.55 9.83
CA ALA A 68 -0.35 10.42 9.68
C ALA A 68 0.36 9.05 9.64
N TRP A 69 1.68 9.01 9.47
CA TRP A 69 2.47 7.78 9.41
C TRP A 69 3.08 7.38 10.77
N THR A 70 2.88 8.19 11.81
CA THR A 70 3.43 7.94 13.16
C THR A 70 3.10 6.51 13.64
N GLY A 71 4.13 5.78 14.08
CA GLY A 71 3.99 4.38 14.54
C GLY A 71 3.86 3.34 13.41
N LYS A 72 4.05 3.71 12.14
CA LYS A 72 3.93 2.81 10.98
C LYS A 72 5.26 2.53 10.29
N ALA A 73 6.37 2.70 10.98
CA ALA A 73 7.72 2.49 10.44
C ALA A 73 7.85 1.13 9.75
N GLY A 74 8.41 1.13 8.53
CA GLY A 74 8.64 -0.08 7.72
C GLY A 74 7.39 -0.70 7.09
N GLN A 75 6.18 -0.17 7.36
CA GLN A 75 4.95 -0.63 6.72
C GLN A 75 4.79 0.00 5.33
N ILE A 76 4.00 -0.66 4.50
CA ILE A 76 3.55 -0.12 3.22
C ILE A 76 2.34 0.76 3.51
N ALA A 77 2.46 2.06 3.26
CA ALA A 77 1.37 3.01 3.29
C ALA A 77 0.77 3.11 1.89
N ALA A 78 -0.51 2.76 1.73
CA ALA A 78 -1.25 2.91 0.48
C ALA A 78 -2.38 3.93 0.65
N ARG A 79 -2.57 4.81 -0.34
CA ARG A 79 -3.61 5.83 -0.33
C ARG A 79 -4.84 5.29 -1.04
N VAL A 80 -5.94 5.08 -0.31
CA VAL A 80 -7.20 4.55 -0.86
C VAL A 80 -8.35 5.36 -0.29
N GLU A 81 -9.27 5.82 -1.15
CA GLU A 81 -10.44 6.63 -0.78
C GLU A 81 -10.12 7.85 0.11
N GLY A 82 -8.97 8.51 -0.13
CA GLY A 82 -8.58 9.67 0.67
C GLY A 82 -8.10 9.34 2.09
N ALA A 83 -7.86 8.07 2.40
CA ALA A 83 -7.29 7.59 3.66
C ALA A 83 -6.00 6.79 3.42
N TRP A 84 -5.17 6.67 4.46
CA TRP A 84 -4.00 5.80 4.44
C TRP A 84 -4.37 4.42 5.00
N SER A 85 -4.17 3.37 4.21
CA SER A 85 -4.10 2.00 4.70
C SER A 85 -2.64 1.60 4.92
N PHE A 86 -2.38 0.84 5.97
CA PHE A 86 -1.02 0.39 6.31
C PHE A 86 -0.96 -1.13 6.35
N HIS A 87 0.04 -1.68 5.68
CA HIS A 87 0.22 -3.11 5.54
C HIS A 87 1.63 -3.49 5.98
N ALA A 88 1.73 -4.41 6.95
CA ALA A 88 3.01 -4.95 7.38
C ALA A 88 3.54 -5.91 6.29
N PRO A 89 4.73 -5.65 5.69
CA PRO A 89 5.30 -6.54 4.71
C PRO A 89 5.66 -7.90 5.31
N LYS A 90 5.54 -8.96 4.50
CA LYS A 90 5.97 -10.32 4.86
C LYS A 90 7.19 -10.71 4.05
N ILE A 91 7.99 -11.64 4.60
CA ILE A 91 9.19 -12.15 3.92
C ILE A 91 8.80 -12.66 2.53
N GLY A 92 9.57 -12.26 1.52
CA GLY A 92 9.34 -12.62 0.11
C GLY A 92 8.48 -11.63 -0.67
N TRP A 93 7.87 -10.63 -0.03
CA TRP A 93 7.19 -9.55 -0.76
C TRP A 93 8.19 -8.79 -1.62
N THR A 94 7.83 -8.54 -2.87
CA THR A 94 8.60 -7.73 -3.81
C THR A 94 7.93 -6.37 -3.99
N CYS A 95 8.73 -5.34 -4.22
CA CYS A 95 8.27 -3.98 -4.46
C CYS A 95 9.19 -3.31 -5.46
N PHE A 96 8.62 -2.74 -6.52
CA PHE A 96 9.35 -1.79 -7.36
C PHE A 96 9.38 -0.43 -6.66
N ILE A 97 10.57 0.14 -6.51
CA ILE A 97 10.79 1.45 -5.89
C ILE A 97 11.01 2.45 -7.03
N GLU A 98 10.00 3.28 -7.29
CA GLU A 98 9.93 4.10 -8.51
C GLU A 98 11.00 5.20 -8.56
N ASP A 99 11.28 5.86 -7.43
CA ASP A 99 12.28 6.94 -7.35
C ASP A 99 13.73 6.44 -7.45
N GLU A 100 13.95 5.16 -7.14
CA GLU A 100 15.26 4.52 -7.22
C GLU A 100 15.44 3.65 -8.48
N GLY A 101 14.35 3.27 -9.16
CA GLY A 101 14.39 2.37 -10.32
C GLY A 101 14.84 0.95 -9.96
N VAL A 102 14.57 0.49 -8.74
CA VAL A 102 15.04 -0.82 -8.26
C VAL A 102 13.89 -1.74 -7.85
N LEU A 103 14.04 -3.04 -8.11
CA LEU A 103 13.19 -4.08 -7.54
C LEU A 103 13.76 -4.53 -6.19
N SER A 104 13.04 -4.28 -5.11
CA SER A 104 13.42 -4.69 -3.76
C SER A 104 12.56 -5.85 -3.25
N ALA A 105 13.17 -6.73 -2.44
CA ALA A 105 12.47 -7.81 -1.74
C ALA A 105 12.56 -7.63 -0.22
N TYR A 106 11.47 -7.92 0.48
CA TYR A 106 11.42 -7.90 1.94
C TYR A 106 12.01 -9.19 2.53
N LYS A 107 12.98 -9.03 3.43
CA LYS A 107 13.71 -10.10 4.12
C LYS A 107 13.50 -9.98 5.64
N ALA A 108 14.02 -10.95 6.40
CA ALA A 108 13.99 -10.90 7.87
C ALA A 108 14.65 -9.65 8.46
N THR A 109 15.62 -9.06 7.74
CA THR A 109 16.31 -7.82 8.12
C THR A 109 15.66 -6.57 7.53
N GLY A 110 14.49 -6.67 6.91
CA GLY A 110 13.83 -5.58 6.19
C GLY A 110 14.02 -5.63 4.66
N TRP A 111 13.69 -4.52 4.00
CA TRP A 111 13.81 -4.37 2.54
C TRP A 111 15.26 -4.46 2.08
N SER A 112 15.52 -5.23 1.03
CA SER A 112 16.84 -5.29 0.39
C SER A 112 17.26 -3.95 -0.23
N PRO A 113 18.56 -3.72 -0.51
CA PRO A 113 18.98 -2.58 -1.32
C PRO A 113 18.25 -2.50 -2.67
N GLY A 114 17.89 -3.65 -3.23
CA GLY A 114 17.19 -3.78 -4.50
C GLY A 114 18.14 -4.14 -5.65
N LEU A 115 17.56 -4.53 -6.78
CA LEU A 115 18.23 -4.78 -8.04
C LEU A 115 17.76 -3.72 -9.04
N ALA A 116 18.70 -2.98 -9.65
CA ALA A 116 18.37 -2.02 -10.71
C ALA A 116 17.78 -2.76 -11.93
N LEU A 117 16.74 -2.17 -12.52
CA LEU A 117 16.05 -2.68 -13.71
C LEU A 117 16.27 -1.78 -14.93
#